data_AF-A0A1V5LTL4-F1
#
_entry.id   AF-A0A1V5LTL4-F1
#
_cell.length_a   1.000
_cell.length_b   1.000
_cell.length_c   1.000
_cell.angle_alpha   90.00
_cell.angle_beta   90.00
_cell.angle_gamma   90.00
#
_symmetry.space_group_name_H-M   'P 1'
#
loop_
_entity.id
_entity.type
_entity.pdbx_description
1 polymer ?
#
loop_
_entity_poly.entity_id
_entity_poly.type
_entity_poly.pdbx_seq_one_letter_code
_entity_poly.pdbx_strand_id
1 'polypeptide(L)'
;MQESSKTESAKVRPESESEKLDVPLQSSAAEGRGVDEYDSSYKEVELGTRVDGPIRTTFHVYKSEERIGYFLEKVFDPEGRLIRIAKRTAEGRSETKFDPLTGDIEKIFETYTMPDGNLLTKEKRYLEDDNSLESVIVVDPLGNLVRTVLREMTSLKNVFTGQTEYNKDGQAVLTVNHWFDKRTGKLSVREQIRWMATGERGVTEHFTFTQDGSLVKYQKLLLHPPTESYLEEIHLYDPRSQALLRKEVRTYGRGDEEAQVEVTIYDTRGNQLEQKNSVERRL
;
A
#
# COMPACT_ATOMS: atom_id res chain seq x y z
N MET A 1 17.13 21.77 -72.24
CA MET A 1 15.78 22.20 -71.84
C MET A 1 15.92 22.62 -70.38
N GLN A 2 16.17 23.90 -70.12
CA GLN A 2 15.15 24.97 -69.95
C GLN A 2 14.30 24.69 -68.71
N GLU A 3 14.59 25.33 -67.57
CA GLU A 3 14.16 26.69 -67.15
C GLU A 3 12.86 26.60 -66.32
N SER A 4 12.61 27.34 -65.22
CA SER A 4 13.30 28.52 -64.64
C SER A 4 13.13 28.58 -63.09
N SER A 5 14.14 29.12 -62.37
CA SER A 5 14.09 30.34 -61.50
C SER A 5 13.50 30.18 -60.08
N LYS A 6 14.27 30.32 -58.97
CA LYS A 6 14.87 31.54 -58.32
C LYS A 6 13.84 32.36 -57.49
N THR A 7 14.10 32.93 -56.29
CA THR A 7 15.21 32.91 -55.29
C THR A 7 14.72 33.53 -53.95
N GLU A 8 15.50 33.40 -52.86
CA GLU A 8 15.88 34.38 -51.79
C GLU A 8 15.06 35.70 -51.54
N SER A 9 15.07 36.40 -50.39
CA SER A 9 15.90 36.37 -49.17
C SER A 9 15.23 37.16 -48.00
N ALA A 10 15.86 37.19 -46.81
CA ALA A 10 15.37 37.89 -45.60
C ALA A 10 15.77 39.39 -45.49
N LYS A 11 15.01 40.20 -44.72
CA LYS A 11 15.55 41.35 -43.94
C LYS A 11 14.63 41.91 -42.83
N VAL A 12 15.17 42.88 -42.08
CA VAL A 12 14.80 43.34 -40.72
C VAL A 12 14.05 44.69 -40.70
N ARG A 13 13.31 44.95 -39.59
CA ARG A 13 12.78 46.21 -38.97
C ARG A 13 13.49 47.55 -39.34
N PRO A 14 12.86 48.76 -39.24
CA PRO A 14 12.35 49.33 -37.96
C PRO A 14 11.18 50.37 -37.95
N GLU A 15 10.77 50.70 -36.70
CA GLU A 15 10.17 51.92 -36.07
C GLU A 15 9.54 53.10 -36.85
N SER A 16 8.41 53.63 -36.33
CA SER A 16 8.24 55.07 -35.99
C SER A 16 7.03 55.38 -35.07
N GLU A 17 7.20 56.39 -34.21
CA GLU A 17 6.27 57.12 -33.31
C GLU A 17 5.19 57.94 -34.08
N SER A 18 4.19 58.69 -33.56
CA SER A 18 3.61 59.03 -32.23
C SER A 18 2.31 59.88 -32.41
N GLU A 19 1.35 59.85 -31.47
CA GLU A 19 0.51 60.99 -30.97
C GLU A 19 -0.45 60.43 -29.87
N LYS A 20 -0.54 60.87 -28.59
CA LYS A 20 -0.85 62.19 -27.96
C LYS A 20 -2.25 62.72 -28.34
N LEU A 21 -3.17 63.19 -27.46
CA LEU A 21 -3.30 63.35 -25.99
C LEU A 21 -4.79 63.02 -25.61
N ASP A 22 -5.37 63.10 -24.39
CA ASP A 22 -4.95 63.46 -23.02
C ASP A 22 -5.92 62.82 -21.97
N VAL A 23 -5.83 63.17 -20.67
CA VAL A 23 -6.71 62.72 -19.56
C VAL A 23 -7.67 63.84 -19.09
N PRO A 24 -8.88 63.50 -18.60
CA PRO A 24 -9.29 64.07 -17.31
C PRO A 24 -9.94 63.07 -16.34
N LEU A 25 -9.53 63.12 -15.07
CA LEU A 25 -10.31 62.53 -13.97
C LEU A 25 -11.45 63.49 -13.59
N GLN A 26 -12.69 63.00 -13.51
CA GLN A 26 -13.45 62.98 -12.24
C GLN A 26 -14.79 62.23 -12.33
N SER A 27 -15.33 61.92 -11.15
CA SER A 27 -16.42 60.99 -10.83
C SER A 27 -17.81 61.29 -11.38
N SER A 28 -18.56 60.23 -11.67
CA SER A 28 -19.99 60.12 -11.31
C SER A 28 -20.34 58.67 -10.97
N ALA A 29 -21.24 58.46 -10.00
CA ALA A 29 -21.48 57.15 -9.40
C ALA A 29 -22.56 56.29 -10.10
N ALA A 30 -22.59 55.03 -9.67
CA ALA A 30 -23.71 54.07 -9.63
C ALA A 30 -23.78 52.95 -10.69
N GLU A 31 -24.15 51.78 -10.17
CA GLU A 31 -24.62 50.55 -10.84
C GLU A 31 -23.57 49.77 -11.69
N GLY A 32 -23.13 48.56 -11.33
CA GLY A 32 -23.61 47.63 -10.29
C GLY A 32 -23.80 46.22 -10.85
N ARG A 33 -22.71 45.47 -11.01
CA ARG A 33 -22.75 44.01 -11.22
C ARG A 33 -21.69 43.34 -10.35
N GLY A 34 -22.05 42.15 -9.85
CA GLY A 34 -21.54 41.61 -8.59
C GLY A 34 -20.04 41.34 -8.52
N VAL A 35 -19.47 41.72 -7.38
CA VAL A 35 -18.26 41.15 -6.80
C VAL A 35 -18.54 39.69 -6.42
N ASP A 36 -17.56 38.83 -6.65
CA ASP A 36 -17.35 37.49 -6.09
C ASP A 36 -18.58 36.66 -5.68
N GLU A 37 -18.91 35.63 -6.47
CA GLU A 37 -19.56 34.43 -5.93
C GLU A 37 -18.58 33.68 -5.02
N TYR A 38 -18.37 34.21 -3.82
CA TYR A 38 -17.91 33.42 -2.68
C TYR A 38 -18.91 32.28 -2.47
N ASP A 39 -18.43 31.04 -2.44
CA ASP A 39 -19.24 29.87 -2.14
C ASP A 39 -19.94 30.07 -0.78
N SER A 40 -21.27 30.19 -0.82
CA SER A 40 -22.11 30.43 0.36
C SER A 40 -22.18 29.21 1.31
N SER A 41 -21.49 28.11 0.98
CA SER A 41 -21.18 27.02 1.92
C SER A 41 -20.05 27.36 2.92
N TYR A 42 -19.32 28.48 2.73
CA TYR A 42 -18.27 28.94 3.63
C TYR A 42 -18.84 29.42 4.98
N LYS A 43 -19.07 28.48 5.90
CA LYS A 43 -19.30 28.79 7.32
C LYS A 43 -17.97 29.20 7.94
N GLU A 44 -17.93 30.41 8.50
CA GLU A 44 -16.81 30.87 9.32
C GLU A 44 -16.62 29.90 10.51
N VAL A 45 -15.43 29.31 10.62
CA VAL A 45 -15.13 28.31 11.65
C VAL A 45 -14.43 29.01 12.81
N GLU A 46 -14.94 28.83 14.03
CA GLU A 46 -14.31 29.39 15.22
C GLU A 46 -12.97 28.69 15.46
N LEU A 47 -11.88 29.42 15.19
CA LEU A 47 -10.49 28.96 15.29
C LEU A 47 -9.92 29.22 16.69
N GLY A 48 -10.26 28.34 17.64
CA GLY A 48 -9.68 28.38 18.97
C GLY A 48 -8.20 27.97 18.94
N THR A 49 -7.27 28.92 19.01
CA THR A 49 -5.84 28.63 19.18
C THR A 49 -5.38 28.90 20.61
N ARG A 50 -4.80 27.88 21.27
CA ARG A 50 -4.21 27.99 22.61
C ARG A 50 -2.76 27.54 22.59
N VAL A 51 -1.90 28.30 23.27
CA VAL A 51 -0.50 27.92 23.53
C VAL A 51 -0.37 27.60 25.01
N ASP A 52 0.08 26.39 25.35
CA ASP A 52 0.43 26.03 26.72
C ASP A 52 1.94 26.08 26.94
N GLY A 53 2.35 26.76 28.02
CA GLY A 53 3.74 27.05 28.32
C GLY A 53 4.38 28.07 27.35
N PRO A 54 5.70 28.28 27.44
CA PRO A 54 6.42 29.23 26.60
C PRO A 54 6.67 28.64 25.21
N ILE A 55 5.62 28.54 24.37
CA ILE A 55 5.63 28.01 22.98
C ILE A 55 5.58 26.46 22.86
N ARG A 56 5.48 25.71 23.96
CA ARG A 56 5.71 24.25 23.97
C ARG A 56 4.60 23.39 23.34
N THR A 57 3.34 23.77 23.47
CA THR A 57 2.22 23.05 22.82
C THR A 57 1.22 24.02 22.21
N THR A 58 0.92 23.86 20.92
CA THR A 58 -0.15 24.62 20.25
C THR A 58 -1.35 23.73 19.97
N PHE A 59 -2.52 24.16 20.41
CA PHE A 59 -3.80 23.52 20.11
C PHE A 59 -4.59 24.37 19.13
N HIS A 60 -5.15 23.75 18.10
CA HIS A 60 -6.15 24.33 17.23
C HIS A 60 -7.44 23.52 17.32
N VAL A 61 -8.52 24.15 17.77
CA VAL A 61 -9.87 23.59 17.77
C VAL A 61 -10.64 24.24 16.64
N TYR A 62 -11.21 23.41 15.77
CA TYR A 62 -12.12 23.85 14.72
C TYR A 62 -13.53 23.50 15.18
N LYS A 63 -14.36 24.52 15.43
CA LYS A 63 -15.74 24.33 15.92
C LYS A 63 -16.72 25.06 15.01
N SER A 64 -17.78 24.35 14.62
CA SER A 64 -19.04 24.95 14.16
C SER A 64 -20.05 24.95 15.30
N GLU A 65 -21.11 25.75 15.22
CA GLU A 65 -22.14 25.83 16.27
C GLU A 65 -22.72 24.46 16.66
N GLU A 66 -22.75 23.50 15.73
CA GLU A 66 -23.33 22.17 15.92
C GLU A 66 -22.30 21.07 16.24
N ARG A 67 -21.01 21.22 15.90
CA ARG A 67 -19.98 20.16 16.07
C ARG A 67 -18.57 20.71 16.31
N ILE A 68 -17.83 20.02 17.17
CA ILE A 68 -16.35 20.10 17.19
C ILE A 68 -15.85 19.28 15.99
N GLY A 69 -15.27 19.95 14.98
CA GLY A 69 -14.84 19.33 13.73
C GLY A 69 -13.56 18.53 13.88
N TYR A 70 -12.51 19.14 14.46
CA TYR A 70 -11.25 18.46 14.75
C TYR A 70 -10.37 19.24 15.73
N PHE A 71 -9.54 18.50 16.45
CA PHE A 71 -8.53 18.99 17.39
C PHE A 71 -7.14 18.67 16.84
N LEU A 72 -6.28 19.68 16.70
CA LEU A 72 -4.89 19.54 16.28
C LEU A 72 -3.96 20.03 17.38
N GLU A 73 -3.11 19.16 17.89
CA GLU A 73 -2.05 19.43 18.85
C GLU A 73 -0.70 19.36 18.13
N LYS A 74 0.18 20.35 18.37
CA LYS A 74 1.61 20.28 18.00
C LYS A 74 2.43 20.44 19.26
N VAL A 75 3.44 19.60 19.46
CA VAL A 75 4.33 19.63 20.63
C VAL A 75 5.76 19.88 20.17
N PHE A 76 6.41 20.78 20.89
CA PHE A 76 7.80 21.18 20.70
C PHE A 76 8.63 20.78 21.92
N ASP A 77 9.91 20.49 21.70
CA ASP A 77 10.88 20.22 22.76
C ASP A 77 11.36 21.53 23.46
N PRO A 78 12.27 21.46 24.46
CA PRO A 78 12.76 22.66 25.15
C PRO A 78 13.50 23.65 24.24
N GLU A 79 14.07 23.18 23.13
CA GLU A 79 14.77 23.98 22.12
C GLU A 79 13.84 24.57 21.04
N GLY A 80 12.53 24.25 21.09
CA GLY A 80 11.51 24.74 20.18
C GLY A 80 11.35 23.93 18.90
N ARG A 81 11.89 22.71 18.84
CA ARG A 81 11.86 21.82 17.67
C ARG A 81 10.62 20.94 17.73
N LEU A 82 9.95 20.74 16.60
CA LEU A 82 8.71 19.97 16.53
C LEU A 82 9.01 18.47 16.74
N ILE A 83 8.36 17.85 17.73
CA ILE A 83 8.54 16.42 18.05
C ILE A 83 7.27 15.58 17.87
N ARG A 84 6.09 16.20 17.89
CA ARG A 84 4.81 15.51 17.71
C ARG A 84 3.74 16.40 17.11
N ILE A 85 2.96 15.87 16.17
CA ILE A 85 1.65 16.40 15.76
C ILE A 85 0.62 15.33 16.08
N ALA A 86 -0.49 15.68 16.74
CA ALA A 86 -1.63 14.78 16.94
C ALA A 86 -2.94 15.45 16.50
N LYS A 87 -3.65 14.79 15.58
CA LYS A 87 -4.99 15.15 15.12
C LYS A 87 -6.02 14.20 15.74
N ARG A 88 -7.14 14.73 16.22
CA ARG A 88 -8.30 13.95 16.68
C ARG A 88 -9.56 14.45 15.96
N THR A 89 -10.39 13.54 15.48
CA THR A 89 -11.73 13.77 14.93
C THR A 89 -12.74 12.95 15.74
N ALA A 90 -14.03 13.06 15.43
CA ALA A 90 -15.05 12.18 16.03
C ALA A 90 -14.86 10.69 15.65
N GLU A 91 -14.26 10.44 14.48
CA GLU A 91 -14.16 9.11 13.85
C GLU A 91 -12.76 8.49 13.98
N GLY A 92 -11.79 9.21 14.56
CA GLY A 92 -10.41 8.72 14.64
C GLY A 92 -9.38 9.67 15.23
N ARG A 93 -8.12 9.21 15.18
CA ARG A 93 -6.91 9.91 15.63
C ARG A 93 -5.78 9.63 14.65
N SER A 94 -4.91 10.61 14.43
CA SER A 94 -3.63 10.44 13.77
C SER A 94 -2.55 11.13 14.61
N GLU A 95 -1.38 10.54 14.72
CA GLU A 95 -0.22 11.07 15.44
C GLU A 95 1.04 10.85 14.61
N THR A 96 1.75 11.93 14.31
CA THR A 96 3.06 11.93 13.66
C THR A 96 4.12 12.31 14.68
N LYS A 97 5.20 11.54 14.76
CA LYS A 97 6.40 11.84 15.55
C LYS A 97 7.57 12.17 14.65
N PHE A 98 8.44 13.05 15.13
CA PHE A 98 9.56 13.59 14.39
C PHE A 98 10.85 13.44 15.21
N ASP A 99 11.95 13.16 14.52
CA ASP A 99 13.29 13.18 15.09
C ASP A 99 13.65 14.65 15.44
N PRO A 100 14.02 14.98 16.70
CA PRO A 100 14.32 16.35 17.11
C PRO A 100 15.66 16.89 16.57
N LEU A 101 16.54 16.05 16.02
CA LEU A 101 17.82 16.43 15.44
C LEU A 101 17.71 16.69 13.94
N THR A 102 17.01 15.82 13.20
CA THR A 102 16.89 15.92 11.73
C THR A 102 15.59 16.59 11.26
N GLY A 103 14.51 16.48 12.04
CA GLY A 103 13.16 16.88 11.65
C GLY A 103 12.42 15.85 10.79
N ASP A 104 13.01 14.69 10.52
CA ASP A 104 12.38 13.61 9.75
C ASP A 104 11.24 12.95 10.52
N ILE A 105 10.28 12.35 9.80
CA ILE A 105 9.19 11.60 10.42
C ILE A 105 9.69 10.23 10.86
N GLU A 106 9.78 9.98 12.18
CA GLU A 106 10.08 8.65 12.72
C GLU A 106 8.89 7.69 12.56
N LYS A 107 7.68 8.20 12.83
CA LYS A 107 6.50 7.35 13.05
C LYS A 107 5.21 8.09 12.76
N ILE A 108 4.27 7.38 12.14
CA ILE A 108 2.86 7.77 12.01
C ILE A 108 2.02 6.67 12.65
N PHE A 109 1.08 7.06 13.52
CA PHE A 109 0.10 6.18 14.14
C PHE A 109 -1.30 6.71 13.86
N GLU A 110 -2.22 5.85 13.43
CA GLU A 110 -3.58 6.24 13.03
C GLU A 110 -4.61 5.24 13.55
N THR A 111 -5.78 5.72 13.93
CA THR A 111 -6.92 4.89 14.34
C THR A 111 -8.20 5.44 13.74
N TYR A 112 -9.02 4.58 13.13
CA TYR A 112 -10.29 4.97 12.50
C TYR A 112 -11.35 3.90 12.71
N THR A 113 -12.59 4.32 12.98
CA THR A 113 -13.75 3.44 12.89
C THR A 113 -14.13 3.25 11.42
N MET A 114 -14.18 2.01 10.96
CA MET A 114 -14.58 1.67 9.59
C MET A 114 -16.11 1.67 9.44
N PRO A 115 -16.66 1.75 8.19
CA PRO A 115 -18.11 1.80 7.97
C PRO A 115 -18.91 0.57 8.44
N ASP A 116 -18.24 -0.56 8.67
CA ASP A 116 -18.80 -1.79 9.25
C ASP A 116 -18.77 -1.80 10.79
N GLY A 117 -18.28 -0.73 11.42
CA GLY A 117 -18.14 -0.57 12.87
C GLY A 117 -16.82 -1.11 13.43
N ASN A 118 -16.00 -1.81 12.65
CA ASN A 118 -14.72 -2.33 13.09
C ASN A 118 -13.72 -1.19 13.34
N LEU A 119 -12.85 -1.33 14.35
CA LEU A 119 -11.78 -0.37 14.63
C LEU A 119 -10.51 -0.79 13.91
N LEU A 120 -10.03 0.05 13.00
CA LEU A 120 -8.72 -0.08 12.34
C LEU A 120 -7.69 0.76 13.10
N THR A 121 -6.59 0.13 13.49
CA THR A 121 -5.37 0.77 14.00
C THR A 121 -4.24 0.53 13.02
N LYS A 122 -3.51 1.58 12.64
CA LYS A 122 -2.37 1.55 11.70
C LYS A 122 -1.16 2.22 12.34
N GLU A 123 0.00 1.63 12.17
CA GLU A 123 1.26 2.20 12.62
C GLU A 123 2.31 2.04 11.52
N LYS A 124 2.86 3.15 11.03
CA LYS A 124 4.01 3.18 10.13
C LYS A 124 5.23 3.72 10.87
N ARG A 125 6.34 2.99 10.85
CA ARG A 125 7.66 3.43 11.33
C ARG A 125 8.58 3.60 10.13
N TYR A 126 9.30 4.71 10.10
CA TYR A 126 10.38 4.96 9.17
C TYR A 126 11.69 4.54 9.84
N LEU A 127 12.61 4.03 9.04
CA LEU A 127 13.89 3.46 9.44
C LEU A 127 14.99 4.06 8.56
N GLU A 128 16.24 3.74 8.91
CA GLU A 128 17.41 4.08 8.10
C GLU A 128 17.31 3.52 6.66
N ASP A 129 18.10 4.08 5.76
CA ASP A 129 18.19 3.72 4.33
C ASP A 129 16.83 3.75 3.57
N ASP A 130 15.99 4.74 3.89
CA ASP A 130 14.66 4.95 3.27
C ASP A 130 13.71 3.74 3.45
N ASN A 131 13.93 2.91 4.48
CA ASN A 131 13.07 1.77 4.78
C ASN A 131 11.89 2.18 5.66
N SER A 132 10.76 1.47 5.56
CA SER A 132 9.66 1.63 6.52
C SER A 132 8.85 0.35 6.71
N LEU A 133 8.32 0.19 7.92
CA LEU A 133 7.45 -0.90 8.32
C LEU A 133 6.06 -0.33 8.61
N GLU A 134 5.01 -0.93 8.08
CA GLU A 134 3.62 -0.59 8.40
C GLU A 134 2.89 -1.82 8.94
N SER A 135 2.25 -1.68 10.10
CA SER A 135 1.34 -2.67 10.67
C SER A 135 -0.07 -2.11 10.73
N VAL A 136 -1.06 -2.92 10.37
CA VAL A 136 -2.48 -2.63 10.54
C VAL A 136 -3.11 -3.75 11.34
N ILE A 137 -3.94 -3.38 12.32
CA ILE A 137 -4.72 -4.29 13.15
C ILE A 137 -6.17 -3.85 13.03
N VAL A 138 -7.07 -4.78 12.74
CA VAL A 138 -8.52 -4.57 12.71
C VAL A 138 -9.16 -5.42 13.78
N VAL A 139 -9.92 -4.78 14.67
CA VAL A 139 -10.74 -5.45 15.70
C VAL A 139 -12.21 -5.14 15.49
N ASP A 140 -13.08 -6.07 15.89
CA ASP A 140 -14.54 -5.87 15.83
C ASP A 140 -15.05 -5.00 17.00
N PRO A 141 -16.33 -4.57 17.00
CA PRO A 141 -16.92 -3.79 18.09
C PRO A 141 -16.93 -4.48 19.47
N LEU A 142 -16.67 -5.79 19.54
CA LEU A 142 -16.56 -6.56 20.78
C LEU A 142 -15.10 -6.68 21.25
N GLY A 143 -14.14 -6.20 20.46
CA GLY A 143 -12.71 -6.26 20.74
C GLY A 143 -12.00 -7.51 20.20
N ASN A 144 -12.68 -8.35 19.41
CA ASN A 144 -12.06 -9.54 18.82
C ASN A 144 -11.14 -9.14 17.65
N LEU A 145 -10.00 -9.81 17.52
CA LEU A 145 -9.11 -9.62 16.37
C LEU A 145 -9.77 -10.19 15.10
N VAL A 146 -9.87 -9.37 14.05
CA VAL A 146 -10.46 -9.75 12.74
C VAL A 146 -9.36 -9.92 11.70
N ARG A 147 -8.43 -8.96 11.62
CA ARG A 147 -7.39 -8.94 10.59
C ARG A 147 -6.11 -8.30 11.09
N THR A 148 -4.97 -8.82 10.64
CA THR A 148 -3.69 -8.10 10.65
C THR A 148 -3.18 -7.90 9.23
N VAL A 149 -2.48 -6.80 8.98
CA VAL A 149 -1.71 -6.54 7.75
C VAL A 149 -0.33 -6.06 8.16
N LEU A 150 0.71 -6.56 7.50
CA LEU A 150 2.09 -6.10 7.63
C LEU A 150 2.60 -5.70 6.25
N ARG A 151 3.31 -4.59 6.15
CA ARG A 151 4.01 -4.17 4.94
C ARG A 151 5.43 -3.74 5.28
N GLU A 152 6.35 -4.12 4.42
CA GLU A 152 7.72 -3.63 4.43
C GLU A 152 7.93 -2.84 3.14
N MET A 153 8.53 -1.66 3.25
CA MET A 153 8.80 -0.77 2.13
C MET A 153 10.28 -0.37 2.12
N THR A 154 10.84 -0.24 0.93
CA THR A 154 12.10 0.48 0.69
C THR A 154 11.79 1.60 -0.29
N SER A 155 11.99 2.85 0.14
CA SER A 155 11.46 4.03 -0.50
C SER A 155 9.94 3.92 -0.72
N LEU A 156 9.46 4.32 -1.90
CA LEU A 156 8.07 4.22 -2.31
C LEU A 156 7.63 2.80 -2.78
N LYS A 157 8.48 1.78 -2.64
CA LYS A 157 8.19 0.41 -3.12
C LYS A 157 7.93 -0.54 -1.95
N ASN A 158 6.85 -1.31 -2.02
CA ASN A 158 6.70 -2.48 -1.14
C ASN A 158 7.76 -3.53 -1.50
N VAL A 159 8.37 -4.14 -0.48
CA VAL A 159 9.21 -5.34 -0.60
C VAL A 159 8.50 -6.58 -0.04
N PHE A 160 7.58 -6.38 0.91
CA PHE A 160 6.69 -7.41 1.45
C PHE A 160 5.30 -6.83 1.78
N THR A 161 4.25 -7.61 1.57
CA THR A 161 2.90 -7.37 2.13
C THR A 161 2.27 -8.69 2.57
N GLY A 162 2.02 -8.84 3.86
CA GLY A 162 1.29 -9.97 4.45
C GLY A 162 -0.05 -9.53 5.04
N GLN A 163 -1.07 -10.38 4.96
CA GLN A 163 -2.38 -10.18 5.58
C GLN A 163 -2.87 -11.49 6.19
N THR A 164 -3.40 -11.46 7.42
CA THR A 164 -4.01 -12.62 8.09
C THR A 164 -5.42 -12.30 8.55
N GLU A 165 -6.39 -13.15 8.22
CA GLU A 165 -7.76 -13.15 8.73
C GLU A 165 -7.88 -14.10 9.94
N TYR A 166 -8.72 -13.73 10.91
CA TYR A 166 -8.97 -14.47 12.13
C TYR A 166 -10.46 -14.82 12.28
N ASN A 167 -10.76 -15.93 12.96
CA ASN A 167 -12.12 -16.30 13.34
C ASN A 167 -12.54 -15.63 14.67
N LYS A 168 -13.80 -15.85 15.08
CA LYS A 168 -14.34 -15.32 16.34
C LYS A 168 -13.64 -15.82 17.60
N ASP A 169 -12.94 -16.95 17.51
CA ASP A 169 -12.17 -17.56 18.58
C ASP A 169 -10.72 -17.02 18.64
N GLY A 170 -10.38 -16.02 17.82
CA GLY A 170 -9.06 -15.39 17.75
C GLY A 170 -8.00 -16.24 17.01
N GLN A 171 -8.40 -17.31 16.35
CA GLN A 171 -7.50 -18.20 15.61
C GLN A 171 -7.31 -17.69 14.17
N ALA A 172 -6.09 -17.75 13.65
CA ALA A 172 -5.83 -17.46 12.24
C ALA A 172 -6.56 -18.49 11.35
N VAL A 173 -7.08 -18.04 10.21
CA VAL A 173 -7.82 -18.87 9.23
C VAL A 173 -7.15 -18.85 7.88
N LEU A 174 -6.79 -17.66 7.40
CA LEU A 174 -6.19 -17.43 6.09
C LEU A 174 -5.07 -16.40 6.21
N THR A 175 -3.88 -16.71 5.74
CA THR A 175 -2.83 -15.72 5.50
C THR A 175 -2.53 -15.63 4.00
N VAL A 176 -2.32 -14.43 3.48
CA VAL A 176 -1.81 -14.19 2.13
C VAL A 176 -0.62 -13.26 2.20
N ASN A 177 0.53 -13.74 1.73
CA ASN A 177 1.81 -13.04 1.74
C ASN A 177 2.27 -12.78 0.31
N HIS A 178 2.90 -11.62 0.09
CA HIS A 178 3.44 -11.18 -1.19
C HIS A 178 4.85 -10.65 -0.98
N TRP A 179 5.80 -11.15 -1.77
CA TRP A 179 7.16 -10.61 -1.84
C TRP A 179 7.38 -9.98 -3.22
N PHE A 180 8.11 -8.88 -3.22
CA PHE A 180 8.35 -8.08 -4.41
C PHE A 180 9.86 -8.01 -4.69
N ASP A 181 10.24 -8.06 -5.96
CA ASP A 181 11.61 -7.86 -6.39
C ASP A 181 12.04 -6.41 -6.06
N LYS A 182 13.00 -6.25 -5.13
CA LYS A 182 13.40 -4.94 -4.58
C LYS A 182 13.82 -3.91 -5.66
N ARG A 183 14.34 -4.38 -6.79
CA ARG A 183 14.79 -3.53 -7.90
C ARG A 183 13.60 -3.00 -8.72
N THR A 184 12.72 -3.89 -9.16
CA THR A 184 11.62 -3.58 -10.09
C THR A 184 10.29 -3.24 -9.41
N GLY A 185 10.10 -3.60 -8.14
CA GLY A 185 8.84 -3.44 -7.41
C GLY A 185 7.74 -4.40 -7.83
N LYS A 186 8.05 -5.41 -8.66
CA LYS A 186 7.08 -6.39 -9.18
C LYS A 186 6.95 -7.59 -8.25
N LEU A 187 5.76 -8.17 -8.18
CA LEU A 187 5.49 -9.39 -7.42
C LEU A 187 6.38 -10.53 -7.93
N SER A 188 7.17 -11.14 -7.04
CA SER A 188 8.04 -12.28 -7.35
C SER A 188 7.51 -13.58 -6.75
N VAL A 189 6.92 -13.52 -5.56
CA VAL A 189 6.32 -14.66 -4.87
C VAL A 189 5.01 -14.24 -4.20
N ARG A 190 3.98 -15.09 -4.29
CA ARG A 190 2.81 -15.07 -3.40
C ARG A 190 2.74 -16.38 -2.64
N GLU A 191 2.49 -16.31 -1.33
CA GLU A 191 2.15 -17.47 -0.49
C GLU A 191 0.70 -17.29 0.00
N GLN A 192 -0.04 -18.39 0.10
CA GLN A 192 -1.37 -18.46 0.69
C GLN A 192 -1.42 -19.63 1.66
N ILE A 193 -1.71 -19.35 2.93
CA ILE A 193 -1.79 -20.34 4.00
C ILE A 193 -3.24 -20.45 4.46
N ARG A 194 -3.80 -21.66 4.48
CA ARG A 194 -5.00 -21.97 5.27
C ARG A 194 -4.56 -22.66 6.55
N TRP A 195 -4.90 -22.04 7.66
CA TRP A 195 -4.57 -22.52 8.99
C TRP A 195 -5.61 -23.54 9.48
N MET A 196 -5.17 -24.44 10.35
CA MET A 196 -6.04 -25.36 11.07
C MET A 196 -6.33 -24.81 12.47
N ALA A 197 -7.40 -25.30 13.12
CA ALA A 197 -7.75 -24.90 14.47
C ALA A 197 -6.67 -25.22 15.53
N THR A 198 -5.69 -26.08 15.19
CA THR A 198 -4.49 -26.35 16.00
C THR A 198 -3.42 -25.25 15.93
N GLY A 199 -3.57 -24.27 15.03
CA GLY A 199 -2.54 -23.26 14.73
C GLY A 199 -1.47 -23.74 13.73
N GLU A 200 -1.57 -24.97 13.22
CA GLU A 200 -0.68 -25.50 12.18
C GLU A 200 -1.13 -25.09 10.77
N ARG A 201 -0.22 -25.14 9.81
CA ARG A 201 -0.49 -24.87 8.40
C ARG A 201 -1.13 -26.09 7.74
N GLY A 202 -2.44 -26.07 7.51
CA GLY A 202 -3.15 -27.17 6.86
C GLY A 202 -2.96 -27.20 5.34
N VAL A 203 -2.98 -26.02 4.71
CA VAL A 203 -2.68 -25.85 3.28
C VAL A 203 -1.70 -24.69 3.13
N THR A 204 -0.62 -24.86 2.38
CA THR A 204 0.26 -23.75 1.97
C THR A 204 0.48 -23.79 0.46
N GLU A 205 0.16 -22.71 -0.23
CA GLU A 205 0.30 -22.57 -1.68
C GLU A 205 1.28 -21.44 -2.01
N HIS A 206 2.35 -21.75 -2.74
CA HIS A 206 3.34 -20.81 -3.24
C HIS A 206 3.19 -20.64 -4.74
N PHE A 207 3.21 -19.39 -5.20
CA PHE A 207 3.18 -19.00 -6.60
C PHE A 207 4.44 -18.17 -6.88
N THR A 208 5.26 -18.57 -7.85
CA THR A 208 6.49 -17.87 -8.24
C THR A 208 6.31 -17.27 -9.63
N PHE A 209 6.64 -15.99 -9.75
CA PHE A 209 6.43 -15.18 -10.96
C PHE A 209 7.74 -14.69 -11.55
N THR A 210 7.75 -14.45 -12.86
CA THR A 210 8.84 -13.80 -13.59
C THR A 210 8.74 -12.27 -13.51
N GLN A 211 9.79 -11.56 -13.95
CA GLN A 211 9.82 -10.08 -13.97
C GLN A 211 8.82 -9.44 -14.96
N ASP A 212 8.19 -10.20 -15.86
CA ASP A 212 7.06 -9.79 -16.69
C ASP A 212 5.69 -10.12 -16.07
N GLY A 213 5.65 -10.92 -15.00
CA GLY A 213 4.43 -11.26 -14.23
C GLY A 213 3.84 -12.64 -14.54
N SER A 214 4.44 -13.40 -15.45
CA SER A 214 4.01 -14.77 -15.79
C SER A 214 4.29 -15.73 -14.63
N LEU A 215 3.34 -16.64 -14.35
CA LEU A 215 3.53 -17.73 -13.39
C LEU A 215 4.52 -18.75 -13.97
N VAL A 216 5.51 -19.18 -13.20
CA VAL A 216 6.48 -20.23 -13.62
C VAL A 216 6.53 -21.42 -12.69
N LYS A 217 6.17 -21.25 -11.41
CA LYS A 217 6.04 -22.35 -10.46
C LYS A 217 4.82 -22.16 -9.57
N TYR A 218 4.04 -23.21 -9.39
CA TYR A 218 3.11 -23.37 -8.28
C TYR A 218 3.58 -24.53 -7.41
N GLN A 219 3.46 -24.41 -6.09
CA GLN A 219 3.78 -25.47 -5.14
C GLN A 219 2.77 -25.44 -4.01
N LYS A 220 2.12 -26.57 -3.76
CA LYS A 220 1.09 -26.73 -2.75
C LYS A 220 1.51 -27.83 -1.78
N LEU A 221 1.42 -27.52 -0.49
CA LEU A 221 1.62 -28.44 0.60
C LEU A 221 0.29 -28.64 1.33
N LEU A 222 -0.14 -29.89 1.51
CA LEU A 222 -1.32 -30.29 2.29
C LEU A 222 -0.89 -31.16 3.46
N LEU A 223 -1.18 -30.73 4.69
CA LEU A 223 -0.97 -31.54 5.89
C LEU A 223 -2.28 -32.22 6.30
N HIS A 224 -2.22 -33.51 6.66
CA HIS A 224 -3.35 -34.25 7.22
C HIS A 224 -3.02 -34.71 8.66
N PRO A 225 -3.39 -33.92 9.70
CA PRO A 225 -2.97 -34.17 11.08
C PRO A 225 -3.26 -35.57 11.64
N PRO A 226 -4.43 -36.21 11.39
CA PRO A 226 -4.75 -37.50 12.00
C PRO A 226 -3.77 -38.65 11.64
N THR A 227 -3.00 -38.50 10.57
CA THR A 227 -2.03 -39.50 10.09
C THR A 227 -0.61 -38.98 9.99
N GLU A 228 -0.36 -37.70 10.30
CA GLU A 228 0.91 -36.99 10.10
C GLU A 228 1.45 -37.04 8.65
N SER A 229 0.64 -37.51 7.70
CA SER A 229 0.98 -37.56 6.27
C SER A 229 0.77 -36.21 5.63
N TYR A 230 1.61 -35.87 4.66
CA TYR A 230 1.42 -34.69 3.83
C TYR A 230 1.57 -35.01 2.34
N LEU A 231 1.00 -34.13 1.52
CA LEU A 231 1.09 -34.17 0.07
C LEU A 231 1.71 -32.87 -0.43
N GLU A 232 2.70 -32.99 -1.30
CA GLU A 232 3.32 -31.88 -2.03
C GLU A 232 2.98 -31.99 -3.52
N GLU A 233 2.42 -30.92 -4.10
CA GLU A 233 2.04 -30.82 -5.51
C GLU A 233 2.78 -29.63 -6.14
N ILE A 234 3.71 -29.89 -7.06
CA ILE A 234 4.53 -28.89 -7.75
C ILE A 234 4.16 -28.85 -9.22
N HIS A 235 3.85 -27.67 -9.74
CA HIS A 235 3.65 -27.40 -11.16
C HIS A 235 4.73 -26.45 -11.68
N LEU A 236 5.26 -26.72 -12.87
CA LEU A 236 6.13 -25.82 -13.62
C LEU A 236 5.43 -25.39 -14.91
N TYR A 237 5.47 -24.10 -15.22
CA TYR A 237 4.79 -23.50 -16.37
C TYR A 237 5.76 -22.84 -17.32
N ASP A 238 5.43 -22.84 -18.60
CA ASP A 238 6.15 -22.06 -19.61
C ASP A 238 5.84 -20.55 -19.43
N PRO A 239 6.85 -19.68 -19.28
CA PRO A 239 6.62 -18.25 -19.00
C PRO A 239 5.97 -17.48 -20.16
N ARG A 240 5.95 -18.01 -21.39
CA ARG A 240 5.45 -17.31 -22.59
C ARG A 240 4.05 -17.74 -22.98
N SER A 241 3.79 -19.04 -22.98
CA SER A 241 2.51 -19.66 -23.33
C SER A 241 1.62 -19.93 -22.13
N GLN A 242 2.17 -19.91 -20.91
CA GLN A 242 1.50 -20.31 -19.67
C GLN A 242 0.95 -21.75 -19.68
N ALA A 243 1.43 -22.59 -20.60
CA ALA A 243 1.19 -24.02 -20.58
C ALA A 243 1.87 -24.66 -19.35
N LEU A 244 1.17 -25.61 -18.71
CA LEU A 244 1.77 -26.51 -17.73
C LEU A 244 2.77 -27.42 -18.46
N LEU A 245 4.01 -27.48 -17.99
CA LEU A 245 5.08 -28.31 -18.58
C LEU A 245 5.40 -29.55 -17.74
N ARG A 246 5.33 -29.43 -16.41
CA ARG A 246 5.55 -30.52 -15.46
C ARG A 246 4.55 -30.40 -14.32
N LYS A 247 3.92 -31.51 -13.97
CA LYS A 247 3.26 -31.73 -12.69
C LYS A 247 4.04 -32.80 -11.93
N GLU A 248 4.23 -32.59 -10.64
CA GLU A 248 4.88 -33.54 -9.74
C GLU A 248 4.06 -33.59 -8.44
N VAL A 249 3.67 -34.79 -8.03
CA VAL A 249 2.92 -35.03 -6.79
C VAL A 249 3.70 -36.00 -5.94
N ARG A 250 3.98 -35.62 -4.70
CA ARG A 250 4.68 -36.43 -3.71
C ARG A 250 3.75 -36.67 -2.53
N THR A 251 3.47 -37.93 -2.24
CA THR A 251 2.64 -38.32 -1.09
C THR A 251 3.52 -39.01 -0.06
N TYR A 252 3.62 -38.42 1.13
CA TYR A 252 4.50 -38.87 2.20
C TYR A 252 3.72 -39.71 3.21
N GLY A 253 4.22 -40.90 3.50
CA GLY A 253 3.67 -41.77 4.54
C GLY A 253 3.93 -41.22 5.95
N ARG A 254 3.23 -41.78 6.93
CA ARG A 254 3.49 -41.49 8.35
C ARG A 254 4.94 -41.88 8.70
N GLY A 255 5.70 -40.95 9.27
CA GLY A 255 7.13 -41.15 9.59
C GLY A 255 8.10 -40.68 8.52
N ASP A 256 7.62 -40.22 7.35
CA ASP A 256 8.40 -39.45 6.36
C ASP A 256 9.59 -40.21 5.70
N GLU A 257 9.67 -41.54 5.86
CA GLU A 257 10.75 -42.39 5.34
C GLU A 257 10.68 -42.64 3.83
N GLU A 258 9.47 -42.82 3.29
CA GLU A 258 9.20 -43.10 1.87
C GLU A 258 8.10 -42.17 1.32
N ALA A 259 8.38 -41.62 0.13
CA ALA A 259 7.46 -40.79 -0.64
C ALA A 259 7.06 -41.49 -1.93
N GLN A 260 5.76 -41.58 -2.21
CA GLN A 260 5.26 -41.95 -3.54
C GLN A 260 5.30 -40.71 -4.43
N VAL A 261 6.05 -40.77 -5.52
CA VAL A 261 6.29 -39.65 -6.43
C VAL A 261 5.70 -39.96 -7.81
N GLU A 262 4.73 -39.16 -8.23
CA GLU A 262 4.16 -39.15 -9.57
C GLU A 262 4.65 -37.90 -10.31
N VAL A 263 5.22 -38.07 -11.51
CA VAL A 263 5.69 -36.98 -12.39
C VAL A 263 5.03 -37.12 -13.75
N THR A 264 4.34 -36.07 -14.19
CA THR A 264 3.75 -35.98 -15.53
C THR A 264 4.35 -34.79 -16.28
N ILE A 265 4.83 -35.03 -17.49
CA ILE A 265 5.43 -34.03 -18.39
C ILE A 265 4.49 -33.79 -19.55
N TYR A 266 4.37 -32.53 -19.96
CA TYR A 266 3.47 -32.07 -21.03
C TYR A 266 4.23 -31.23 -22.07
N ASP A 267 3.68 -31.15 -23.29
CA ASP A 267 4.14 -30.18 -24.29
C ASP A 267 3.49 -28.79 -24.08
N THR A 268 3.94 -27.80 -24.85
CA THR A 268 3.39 -26.43 -24.81
C THR A 268 1.96 -26.30 -25.35
N ARG A 269 1.33 -27.40 -25.78
CA ARG A 269 -0.09 -27.47 -26.19
C ARG A 269 -0.95 -28.20 -25.14
N GLY A 270 -0.35 -28.69 -24.05
CA GLY A 270 -1.02 -29.42 -22.98
C GLY A 270 -1.15 -30.93 -23.22
N ASN A 271 -0.53 -31.49 -24.26
CA ASN A 271 -0.52 -32.94 -24.47
C ASN A 271 0.47 -33.59 -23.50
N GLN A 272 0.06 -34.67 -22.83
CA GLN A 272 0.96 -35.47 -22.00
C GLN A 272 2.02 -36.17 -22.87
N LEU A 273 3.29 -35.95 -22.54
CA LEU A 273 4.46 -36.56 -23.19
C LEU A 273 4.98 -37.78 -22.41
N GLU A 274 4.96 -37.70 -21.08
CA GLU A 274 5.51 -38.73 -20.20
C GLU A 274 4.77 -38.75 -18.86
N GLN A 275 4.66 -39.93 -18.25
CA GLN A 275 4.25 -40.10 -16.86
C GLN A 275 5.17 -41.15 -16.21
N LYS A 276 5.66 -40.84 -15.02
CA LYS A 276 6.60 -41.65 -14.23
C LYS A 276 6.08 -41.76 -12.81
N ASN A 277 6.14 -42.97 -12.26
CA ASN A 277 5.84 -43.24 -10.86
C ASN A 277 7.06 -43.89 -10.21
N SER A 278 7.49 -43.38 -9.06
CA SER A 278 8.60 -43.88 -8.27
C SER A 278 8.27 -43.87 -6.77
N VAL A 279 9.02 -44.66 -6.00
CA VAL A 279 9.08 -44.53 -4.54
C VAL A 279 10.47 -44.00 -4.20
N GLU A 280 10.54 -42.87 -3.53
CA GLU A 280 11.78 -42.22 -3.12
C GLU A 280 11.94 -42.33 -1.60
N ARG A 281 13.11 -42.81 -1.14
CA ARG A 281 13.46 -42.80 0.28
C ARG A 281 14.06 -41.45 0.66
N ARG A 282 13.62 -40.91 1.79
CA ARG A 282 14.25 -39.75 2.40
C ARG A 282 15.51 -40.20 3.15
N LEU A 283 16.63 -39.55 2.85
CA LEU A 283 17.92 -39.74 3.55
C LEU A 283 17.99 -38.87 4.81
#